data_AF-A0A7Y2E5I3-F1
#
_entry.id   AF-A0A7Y2E5I3-F1
#
_cell.length_a   1.000
_cell.length_b   1.000
_cell.length_c   1.000
_cell.angle_alpha   90.00
_cell.angle_beta   90.00
_cell.angle_gamma   90.00
#
_symmetry.space_group_name_H-M   'P 1'
#
loop_
_entity.id
_entity.type
_entity.pdbx_description
1 polymer ?
#
loop_
_entity_poly.entity_id
_entity_poly.type
_entity_poly.pdbx_seq_one_letter_code
_entity_poly.pdbx_strand_id
1 'polypeptide(L)'
;MGNIYTHHKDHKSKNNWIVGVLFFAVFCFTGMQEAEAQLVVVAEPFSTGNPLPTGWQSAKASGAAPTTVNKWERYNTVQTCPNTAGTNVCRYNSRNLTSAAESALLISPGYDMSNRGVLPAQIRIDVFRDCGAAASNEYLNVWVNNSPTITGALQCTGFGPQPNNITRYCAAAPAAAGWVTYTWDIPASVTGGLWSTSYFIVRGFASNQPVCASSADIVVDNISVDTYPSNMVLGAAGLSSQNVSTVASGSTNAEVVGINIVATGSANRITLDSVLFNANGTTNLTNITNAKLYSTGASPF
;
A
#
# COMPACT_ATOMS: atom_id res chain seq x y z
N MET A 1 70.38 -59.44 29.06
CA MET A 1 69.95 -58.16 29.66
C MET A 1 69.22 -57.34 28.60
N GLY A 2 68.16 -56.61 28.96
CA GLY A 2 67.67 -55.44 28.21
C GLY A 2 66.89 -55.69 26.90
N ASN A 3 65.60 -55.37 26.92
CA ASN A 3 64.74 -55.20 25.73
C ASN A 3 65.11 -53.94 24.93
N ILE A 4 64.55 -53.75 23.71
CA ILE A 4 63.75 -52.54 23.35
C ILE A 4 62.99 -52.67 22.00
N TYR A 5 61.82 -52.03 21.98
CA TYR A 5 60.75 -51.96 20.95
C TYR A 5 60.92 -50.71 20.02
N THR A 6 60.35 -50.55 18.81
CA THR A 6 59.51 -51.37 17.91
C THR A 6 59.42 -50.72 16.51
N HIS A 7 58.86 -51.44 15.53
CA HIS A 7 58.12 -50.93 14.35
C HIS A 7 58.87 -50.18 13.22
N HIS A 8 58.63 -50.65 11.99
CA HIS A 8 58.47 -49.77 10.82
C HIS A 8 57.05 -49.93 10.23
N LYS A 9 56.58 -48.92 9.49
CA LYS A 9 55.15 -48.71 9.16
C LYS A 9 54.77 -49.20 7.77
N ASP A 10 53.55 -49.74 7.65
CA ASP A 10 52.83 -49.86 6.39
C ASP A 10 52.47 -48.49 5.79
N HIS A 11 52.66 -48.36 4.48
CA HIS A 11 52.11 -47.26 3.70
C HIS A 11 50.63 -47.50 3.38
N LYS A 12 49.72 -46.83 4.11
CA LYS A 12 48.34 -46.60 3.63
C LYS A 12 48.24 -45.25 2.95
N SER A 13 47.93 -45.26 1.65
CA SER A 13 47.60 -44.05 0.89
C SER A 13 46.34 -43.40 1.47
N LYS A 14 46.40 -42.10 1.76
CA LYS A 14 45.23 -41.31 2.10
C LYS A 14 44.68 -40.67 0.83
N ASN A 15 43.45 -41.03 0.47
CA ASN A 15 42.70 -40.30 -0.55
C ASN A 15 42.33 -38.92 0.00
N ASN A 16 42.94 -37.87 -0.54
CA ASN A 16 42.57 -36.49 -0.23
C ASN A 16 41.28 -36.13 -0.99
N TRP A 17 40.15 -36.15 -0.27
CA TRP A 17 38.93 -35.51 -0.75
C TRP A 17 39.10 -33.99 -0.64
N ILE A 18 39.33 -33.33 -1.78
CA ILE A 18 39.33 -31.87 -1.85
C ILE A 18 37.87 -31.41 -1.73
N VAL A 19 37.50 -30.92 -0.54
CA VAL A 19 36.25 -30.20 -0.33
C VAL A 19 36.40 -28.83 -0.98
N GLY A 20 35.90 -28.69 -2.22
CA GLY A 20 35.85 -27.43 -2.93
C GLY A 20 34.82 -26.50 -2.31
N VAL A 21 35.25 -25.61 -1.41
CA VAL A 21 34.42 -24.51 -0.90
C VAL A 21 34.26 -23.48 -2.01
N LEU A 22 33.08 -23.44 -2.63
CA LEU A 22 32.75 -22.44 -3.64
C LEU A 22 32.50 -21.08 -2.95
N PHE A 23 33.48 -20.18 -2.99
CA PHE A 23 33.28 -18.79 -2.58
C PHE A 23 32.54 -18.01 -3.68
N PHE A 24 31.24 -17.79 -3.49
CA PHE A 24 30.45 -16.87 -4.31
C PHE A 24 30.70 -15.43 -3.85
N ALA A 25 31.70 -14.76 -4.44
CA ALA A 25 32.00 -13.35 -4.18
C ALA A 25 31.31 -12.46 -5.23
N VAL A 26 30.07 -12.06 -4.97
CA VAL A 26 29.36 -11.06 -5.79
C VAL A 26 29.88 -9.66 -5.42
N PHE A 27 30.89 -9.18 -6.15
CA PHE A 27 31.33 -7.79 -6.07
C PHE A 27 30.40 -6.88 -6.88
N CYS A 28 29.27 -6.51 -6.29
CA CYS A 28 28.46 -5.39 -6.79
C CYS A 28 29.11 -4.07 -6.39
N PHE A 29 29.88 -3.46 -7.31
CA PHE A 29 30.19 -2.04 -7.23
C PHE A 29 28.94 -1.22 -7.59
N THR A 30 28.09 -0.96 -6.59
CA THR A 30 27.10 0.11 -6.69
C THR A 30 27.79 1.43 -6.37
N GLY A 31 27.98 2.27 -7.38
CA GLY A 31 28.14 3.69 -7.14
C GLY A 31 26.85 4.17 -6.47
N MET A 32 26.91 4.44 -5.15
CA MET A 32 25.79 4.98 -4.38
C MET A 32 25.59 6.45 -4.77
N GLN A 33 25.04 6.67 -5.95
CA GLN A 33 24.35 7.91 -6.25
C GLN A 33 23.07 7.88 -5.41
N GLU A 34 23.02 8.69 -4.35
CA GLU A 34 21.81 8.82 -3.55
C GLU A 34 20.68 9.27 -4.48
N ALA A 35 19.66 8.43 -4.62
CA ALA A 35 18.56 8.69 -5.53
C ALA A 35 17.71 9.81 -4.94
N GLU A 36 17.79 10.99 -5.56
CA GLU A 36 17.00 12.15 -5.16
C GLU A 36 15.51 11.80 -5.06
N ALA A 37 14.84 12.38 -4.07
CA ALA A 37 13.46 12.10 -3.76
C ALA A 37 12.51 12.52 -4.90
N GLN A 38 12.09 11.54 -5.71
CA GLN A 38 11.21 11.78 -6.84
C GLN A 38 9.74 11.95 -6.38
N LEU A 39 9.17 13.11 -6.67
CA LEU A 39 7.73 13.35 -6.54
C LEU A 39 6.97 12.52 -7.60
N VAL A 40 6.01 11.72 -7.15
CA VAL A 40 5.05 11.00 -8.00
C VAL A 40 3.64 11.39 -7.57
N VAL A 41 2.87 12.01 -8.47
CA VAL A 41 1.46 12.32 -8.22
C VAL A 41 0.59 11.14 -8.64
N VAL A 42 -0.14 10.55 -7.68
CA VAL A 42 -1.12 9.50 -7.96
C VAL A 42 -2.52 10.12 -7.91
N ALA A 43 -3.43 9.73 -8.81
CA ALA A 43 -4.78 10.27 -8.89
C ALA A 43 -5.86 9.18 -9.03
N GLU A 44 -7.02 9.40 -8.42
CA GLU A 44 -8.23 8.60 -8.51
C GLU A 44 -9.42 9.48 -8.99
N PRO A 45 -9.85 9.37 -10.25
CA PRO A 45 -10.99 10.09 -10.82
C PRO A 45 -12.32 9.31 -10.71
N PHE A 46 -12.36 8.29 -9.83
CA PHE A 46 -13.48 7.39 -9.59
C PHE A 46 -14.18 6.80 -10.83
N SER A 47 -13.52 6.74 -12.00
CA SER A 47 -14.20 6.53 -13.28
C SER A 47 -14.75 5.11 -13.54
N THR A 48 -14.25 4.06 -12.88
CA THR A 48 -14.49 2.64 -13.23
C THR A 48 -15.34 1.80 -12.25
N GLY A 49 -16.61 1.57 -12.59
CA GLY A 49 -17.46 0.47 -12.05
C GLY A 49 -17.80 0.50 -10.55
N ASN A 50 -18.74 -0.32 -10.07
CA ASN A 50 -19.06 -0.48 -8.62
C ASN A 50 -18.52 -1.87 -8.18
N PRO A 51 -17.72 -2.07 -7.11
CA PRO A 51 -17.49 -1.27 -5.88
C PRO A 51 -16.61 -0.02 -6.03
N LEU A 52 -16.12 0.54 -4.91
CA LEU A 52 -14.99 1.50 -4.90
C LEU A 52 -13.78 0.94 -5.69
N PRO A 53 -12.87 1.81 -6.19
CA PRO A 53 -11.71 1.37 -6.96
C PRO A 53 -10.78 0.46 -6.13
N THR A 54 -10.02 -0.39 -6.80
CA THR A 54 -9.18 -1.41 -6.15
C THR A 54 -8.24 -0.80 -5.11
N GLY A 55 -8.30 -1.33 -3.89
CA GLY A 55 -7.50 -0.87 -2.74
C GLY A 55 -8.14 0.27 -1.93
N TRP A 56 -9.11 1.01 -2.49
CA TRP A 56 -9.91 1.97 -1.72
C TRP A 56 -10.93 1.25 -0.84
N GLN A 57 -11.19 1.81 0.33
CA GLN A 57 -12.08 1.22 1.34
C GLN A 57 -13.01 2.29 1.94
N SER A 58 -14.18 1.87 2.39
CA SER A 58 -15.06 2.68 3.23
C SER A 58 -15.22 2.03 4.60
N ALA A 59 -15.03 2.79 5.67
CA ALA A 59 -15.23 2.34 7.05
C ALA A 59 -16.11 3.31 7.84
N LYS A 60 -16.90 2.78 8.79
CA LYS A 60 -17.57 3.60 9.82
C LYS A 60 -16.52 4.07 10.83
N ALA A 61 -16.47 5.37 11.15
CA ALA A 61 -15.59 5.90 12.19
C ALA A 61 -16.31 6.15 13.51
N SER A 62 -17.56 6.61 13.47
CA SER A 62 -18.37 6.86 14.67
C SER A 62 -19.86 6.92 14.33
N GLY A 63 -20.71 6.87 15.36
CA GLY A 63 -22.17 6.93 15.24
C GLY A 63 -22.88 5.60 15.47
N ALA A 64 -24.18 5.68 15.75
CA ALA A 64 -25.00 4.52 16.11
C ALA A 64 -25.64 3.79 14.91
N ALA A 65 -25.77 4.43 13.73
CA ALA A 65 -26.42 3.79 12.59
C ALA A 65 -25.58 2.65 11.99
N PRO A 66 -26.21 1.61 11.40
CA PRO A 66 -25.52 0.46 10.81
C PRO A 66 -24.40 0.83 9.83
N THR A 67 -23.42 -0.07 9.67
CA THR A 67 -22.28 0.11 8.74
C THR A 67 -22.67 0.12 7.26
N THR A 68 -23.91 -0.29 6.93
CA THR A 68 -24.48 -0.25 5.58
C THR A 68 -24.95 1.13 5.14
N VAL A 69 -25.15 2.06 6.09
CA VAL A 69 -25.59 3.45 5.87
C VAL A 69 -24.57 4.46 6.42
N ASN A 70 -24.65 5.72 5.98
CA ASN A 70 -23.77 6.80 6.42
C ASN A 70 -22.30 6.42 6.26
N LYS A 71 -21.96 6.03 5.03
CA LYS A 71 -20.68 5.48 4.57
C LYS A 71 -20.19 6.21 3.31
N TRP A 72 -18.95 5.98 2.92
CA TRP A 72 -18.48 6.35 1.60
C TRP A 72 -18.81 5.28 0.57
N GLU A 73 -19.27 5.70 -0.60
CA GLU A 73 -19.60 4.79 -1.70
C GLU A 73 -19.38 5.48 -3.04
N ARG A 74 -19.07 4.70 -4.08
CA ARG A 74 -19.08 5.20 -5.45
C ARG A 74 -20.51 5.51 -5.85
N TYR A 75 -20.67 6.54 -6.66
CA TYR A 75 -21.95 7.13 -6.96
C TYR A 75 -22.01 7.69 -8.38
N ASN A 76 -23.15 7.52 -9.05
CA ASN A 76 -23.26 7.63 -10.51
C ASN A 76 -24.57 8.27 -11.01
N THR A 77 -25.36 8.89 -10.12
CA THR A 77 -26.80 9.15 -10.40
C THR A 77 -27.37 10.50 -9.91
N VAL A 78 -26.58 11.45 -9.37
CA VAL A 78 -27.13 12.78 -9.01
C VAL A 78 -27.18 13.66 -10.26
N GLN A 79 -28.40 14.04 -10.61
CA GLN A 79 -28.74 14.91 -11.73
C GLN A 79 -28.37 16.40 -11.50
N THR A 80 -27.95 16.78 -10.29
CA THR A 80 -27.64 18.16 -9.88
C THR A 80 -26.15 18.44 -9.64
N CYS A 81 -25.28 17.45 -9.86
CA CYS A 81 -23.84 17.53 -9.69
C CYS A 81 -23.18 17.02 -10.98
N PRO A 82 -22.78 17.90 -11.91
CA PRO A 82 -22.13 17.49 -13.15
C PRO A 82 -20.73 16.98 -12.83
N ASN A 83 -20.44 15.70 -13.03
CA ASN A 83 -19.15 15.09 -12.71
C ASN A 83 -17.97 15.87 -13.32
N THR A 84 -16.85 16.00 -12.59
CA THR A 84 -15.64 16.67 -13.06
C THR A 84 -14.86 15.88 -14.10
N ALA A 85 -14.79 14.54 -13.97
CA ALA A 85 -13.94 13.72 -14.84
C ALA A 85 -14.52 12.33 -15.23
N GLY A 86 -15.84 12.20 -15.39
CA GLY A 86 -16.42 10.95 -15.90
C GLY A 86 -17.92 10.76 -15.70
N THR A 87 -18.34 9.50 -15.51
CA THR A 87 -19.74 9.13 -15.19
C THR A 87 -19.95 8.77 -13.71
N ASN A 88 -18.88 8.74 -12.92
CA ASN A 88 -18.84 8.25 -11.55
C ASN A 88 -18.05 9.22 -10.67
N VAL A 89 -18.45 9.33 -9.41
CA VAL A 89 -17.83 10.13 -8.34
C VAL A 89 -17.84 9.30 -7.04
N CYS A 90 -17.21 9.77 -5.96
CA CYS A 90 -17.41 9.19 -4.62
C CYS A 90 -18.31 10.10 -3.77
N ARG A 91 -19.17 9.53 -2.93
CA ARG A 91 -19.99 10.30 -1.98
C ARG A 91 -19.91 9.75 -0.57
N TYR A 92 -20.01 10.64 0.41
CA TYR A 92 -20.47 10.32 1.76
C TYR A 92 -21.99 10.43 1.78
N ASN A 93 -22.67 9.29 1.88
CA ASN A 93 -24.14 9.22 1.87
C ASN A 93 -24.70 9.61 3.25
N SER A 94 -24.80 10.92 3.48
CA SER A 94 -25.22 11.53 4.74
C SER A 94 -26.75 11.70 4.89
N ARG A 95 -27.54 11.32 3.88
CA ARG A 95 -29.02 11.45 3.89
C ARG A 95 -29.71 10.72 5.06
N ASN A 96 -29.09 9.67 5.59
CA ASN A 96 -29.67 8.80 6.61
C ASN A 96 -29.03 9.00 7.99
N LEU A 97 -28.49 10.19 8.26
CA LEU A 97 -27.88 10.54 9.54
C LEU A 97 -28.91 10.56 10.66
N THR A 98 -28.81 9.60 11.59
CA THR A 98 -29.76 9.39 12.69
C THR A 98 -29.30 9.99 14.01
N SER A 99 -27.99 10.19 14.20
CA SER A 99 -27.42 10.80 15.41
C SER A 99 -26.45 11.93 15.11
N ALA A 100 -26.20 12.78 16.11
CA ALA A 100 -25.00 13.60 16.11
C ALA A 100 -23.73 12.71 16.11
N ALA A 101 -22.60 13.28 15.69
CA ALA A 101 -21.29 12.62 15.67
C ALA A 101 -21.18 11.32 14.84
N GLU A 102 -22.10 11.02 13.92
CA GLU A 102 -21.87 10.00 12.91
C GLU A 102 -20.76 10.44 11.94
N SER A 103 -19.88 9.50 11.57
CA SER A 103 -18.84 9.75 10.56
C SER A 103 -18.36 8.47 9.87
N ALA A 104 -17.85 8.63 8.65
CA ALA A 104 -17.22 7.57 7.87
C ALA A 104 -15.91 8.03 7.24
N LEU A 105 -15.05 7.04 6.95
CA LEU A 105 -13.74 7.17 6.34
C LEU A 105 -13.80 6.63 4.91
N LEU A 106 -13.31 7.39 3.95
CA LEU A 106 -12.83 6.90 2.66
C LEU A 106 -11.31 6.78 2.79
N ILE A 107 -10.80 5.57 2.61
CA ILE A 107 -9.41 5.22 2.88
C ILE A 107 -8.78 4.83 1.54
N SER A 108 -7.66 5.44 1.19
CA SER A 108 -6.91 5.12 -0.03
C SER A 108 -6.26 3.73 0.02
N PRO A 109 -5.74 3.23 -1.12
CA PRO A 109 -4.67 2.24 -1.11
C PRO A 109 -3.47 2.74 -0.29
N GLY A 110 -2.59 1.82 0.10
CA GLY A 110 -1.31 2.19 0.72
C GLY A 110 -0.33 2.75 -0.32
N TYR A 111 0.26 3.90 -0.02
CA TYR A 111 1.26 4.57 -0.86
C TYR A 111 2.60 4.72 -0.14
N ASP A 112 3.69 4.77 -0.90
CA ASP A 112 5.03 4.87 -0.35
C ASP A 112 5.46 6.35 -0.19
N MET A 113 5.76 6.73 1.06
CA MET A 113 6.26 8.04 1.45
C MET A 113 7.69 7.95 2.02
N SER A 114 8.34 6.79 1.90
CA SER A 114 9.61 6.51 2.58
C SER A 114 10.76 7.41 2.14
N ASN A 115 10.75 7.90 0.89
CA ASN A 115 11.80 8.76 0.34
C ASN A 115 11.48 10.26 0.45
N ARG A 116 10.42 10.68 1.16
CA ARG A 116 9.98 12.08 1.18
C ARG A 116 10.99 13.05 1.82
N GLY A 117 11.74 12.60 2.82
CA GLY A 117 12.60 13.48 3.62
C GLY A 117 11.77 14.60 4.27
N VAL A 118 12.12 15.86 3.99
CA VAL A 118 11.40 17.06 4.46
C VAL A 118 10.61 17.77 3.34
N LEU A 119 10.45 17.15 2.17
CA LEU A 119 9.83 17.80 1.02
C LEU A 119 8.34 18.09 1.24
N PRO A 120 7.80 19.19 0.65
CA PRO A 120 6.38 19.46 0.67
C PRO A 120 5.63 18.34 -0.05
N ALA A 121 4.48 17.95 0.48
CA ALA A 121 3.61 16.94 -0.14
C ALA A 121 2.17 17.29 0.22
N GLN A 122 1.26 17.16 -0.74
CA GLN A 122 -0.13 17.58 -0.59
C GLN A 122 -1.12 16.53 -1.08
N ILE A 123 -2.33 16.61 -0.54
CA ILE A 123 -3.52 15.90 -1.01
C ILE A 123 -4.44 16.96 -1.64
N ARG A 124 -4.98 16.68 -2.82
CA ARG A 124 -5.89 17.56 -3.55
C ARG A 124 -7.16 16.79 -3.87
N ILE A 125 -8.32 17.39 -3.62
CA ILE A 125 -9.63 16.75 -3.78
C ILE A 125 -10.59 17.76 -4.40
N ASP A 126 -11.24 17.38 -5.51
CA ASP A 126 -12.40 18.13 -5.98
C ASP A 126 -13.58 17.79 -5.08
N VAL A 127 -14.20 18.79 -4.46
CA VAL A 127 -15.39 18.62 -3.61
C VAL A 127 -16.53 19.44 -4.20
N PHE A 128 -17.68 18.81 -4.40
CA PHE A 128 -18.88 19.51 -4.85
C PHE A 128 -19.57 20.19 -3.68
N ARG A 129 -19.71 21.51 -3.76
CA ARG A 129 -20.47 22.33 -2.82
C ARG A 129 -21.90 22.49 -3.32
N ASP A 130 -22.85 22.08 -2.50
CA ASP A 130 -24.28 22.25 -2.77
C ASP A 130 -24.86 23.40 -1.93
N CYS A 131 -25.68 24.23 -2.57
CA CYS A 131 -26.38 25.35 -1.96
C CYS A 131 -27.79 24.99 -1.46
N GLY A 132 -28.34 23.82 -1.82
CA GLY A 132 -29.76 23.49 -1.63
C GLY A 132 -30.23 23.28 -0.19
N ALA A 133 -29.33 23.14 0.78
CA ALA A 133 -29.67 22.90 2.18
C ALA A 133 -28.77 23.68 3.15
N ALA A 134 -29.28 24.84 3.60
CA ALA A 134 -28.54 25.86 4.36
C ALA A 134 -28.30 25.55 5.86
N ALA A 135 -28.99 24.56 6.43
CA ALA A 135 -28.95 24.24 7.85
C ALA A 135 -28.02 23.04 8.20
N SER A 136 -27.57 22.29 7.20
CA SER A 136 -26.81 21.04 7.39
C SER A 136 -25.31 21.28 7.30
N ASN A 137 -24.68 21.44 8.47
CA ASN A 137 -23.24 21.53 8.62
C ASN A 137 -22.61 20.11 8.61
N GLU A 138 -22.39 19.61 7.41
CA GLU A 138 -21.59 18.41 7.13
C GLU A 138 -20.18 18.83 6.73
N TYR A 139 -19.19 18.09 7.21
CA TYR A 139 -17.78 18.45 7.12
C TYR A 139 -16.95 17.33 6.50
N LEU A 140 -15.93 17.74 5.77
CA LEU A 140 -14.85 16.89 5.26
C LEU A 140 -13.52 17.35 5.87
N ASN A 141 -12.75 16.43 6.43
CA ASN A 141 -11.34 16.66 6.73
C ASN A 141 -10.47 15.47 6.34
N VAL A 142 -9.16 15.71 6.20
CA VAL A 142 -8.19 14.76 5.64
C VAL A 142 -7.11 14.42 6.67
N TRP A 143 -6.76 13.14 6.72
CA TRP A 143 -5.79 12.57 7.64
C TRP A 143 -4.85 11.63 6.88
N VAL A 144 -3.73 11.29 7.52
CA VAL A 144 -2.74 10.34 7.02
C VAL A 144 -2.28 9.43 8.15
N ASN A 145 -2.19 8.13 7.87
CA ASN A 145 -1.78 7.11 8.84
C ASN A 145 -0.99 5.98 8.18
N ASN A 146 -0.18 5.22 8.91
CA ASN A 146 0.50 4.03 8.40
C ASN A 146 -0.35 2.75 8.52
N SER A 147 -1.60 2.89 8.97
CA SER A 147 -2.61 1.85 9.07
C SER A 147 -3.93 2.36 8.48
N PRO A 148 -4.81 1.49 7.91
CA PRO A 148 -6.08 1.88 7.30
C PRO A 148 -7.15 2.18 8.38
N THR A 149 -6.89 3.15 9.25
CA THR A 149 -7.77 3.59 10.34
C THR A 149 -7.45 5.02 10.75
N ILE A 150 -8.40 5.73 11.37
CA ILE A 150 -8.17 7.07 11.92
C ILE A 150 -7.45 7.05 13.29
N THR A 151 -7.39 5.91 13.96
CA THR A 151 -6.68 5.78 15.25
C THR A 151 -5.18 6.01 15.08
N GLY A 152 -4.64 7.03 15.74
CA GLY A 152 -3.23 7.43 15.62
C GLY A 152 -2.89 8.23 14.35
N ALA A 153 -3.87 8.53 13.51
CA ALA A 153 -3.65 9.30 12.29
C ALA A 153 -3.25 10.76 12.59
N LEU A 154 -2.43 11.33 11.71
CA LEU A 154 -2.06 12.75 11.73
C LEU A 154 -3.02 13.53 10.83
N GLN A 155 -3.51 14.69 11.28
CA GLN A 155 -4.38 15.53 10.47
C GLN A 155 -3.57 16.31 9.44
N CYS A 156 -4.03 16.34 8.18
CA CYS A 156 -3.47 17.21 7.15
C CYS A 156 -4.02 18.64 7.31
N THR A 157 -3.21 19.65 7.01
CA THR A 157 -3.51 21.07 7.31
C THR A 157 -3.54 21.92 6.05
N GLY A 158 -3.63 23.25 6.15
CA GLY A 158 -3.42 24.16 5.00
C GLY A 158 -4.68 24.77 4.38
N PHE A 159 -5.87 24.54 4.96
CA PHE A 159 -7.13 25.11 4.43
C PHE A 159 -7.34 26.61 4.80
N GLY A 160 -6.49 27.49 4.26
CA GLY A 160 -6.69 28.94 4.32
C GLY A 160 -6.94 29.48 5.75
N PRO A 161 -7.87 30.44 5.93
CA PRO A 161 -8.17 31.02 7.25
C PRO A 161 -9.26 30.27 8.04
N GLN A 162 -9.70 29.09 7.60
CA GLN A 162 -10.71 28.29 8.31
C GLN A 162 -10.05 27.11 9.05
N PRO A 163 -10.69 26.57 10.12
CA PRO A 163 -10.27 25.28 10.66
C PRO A 163 -10.26 24.21 9.55
N ASN A 164 -9.46 23.15 9.69
CA ASN A 164 -9.14 22.12 8.67
C ASN A 164 -10.33 21.24 8.19
N ASN A 165 -11.56 21.75 8.22
CA ASN A 165 -12.82 21.09 7.89
C ASN A 165 -13.54 21.88 6.79
N ILE A 166 -13.80 21.28 5.63
CA ILE A 166 -14.62 21.89 4.57
C ILE A 166 -16.09 21.66 4.90
N THR A 167 -16.90 22.72 4.99
CA THR A 167 -18.37 22.57 5.06
C THR A 167 -18.97 22.40 3.66
N ARG A 168 -19.90 21.44 3.48
CA ARG A 168 -20.65 21.25 2.22
C ARG A 168 -21.35 22.53 1.79
N TYR A 169 -21.97 23.25 2.74
CA TYR A 169 -22.82 24.38 2.44
C TYR A 169 -22.03 25.63 2.02
N CYS A 170 -22.40 26.22 0.89
CA CYS A 170 -21.66 27.31 0.26
C CYS A 170 -21.92 28.72 0.83
N ALA A 171 -22.51 28.92 2.02
CA ALA A 171 -22.58 30.28 2.61
C ALA A 171 -21.23 30.77 3.17
N ALA A 172 -20.29 29.87 3.43
CA ALA A 172 -18.92 30.24 3.80
C ALA A 172 -18.06 30.39 2.54
N ALA A 173 -17.30 31.49 2.45
CA ALA A 173 -16.45 31.79 1.30
C ALA A 173 -15.43 30.66 1.00
N PRO A 174 -15.14 30.34 -0.29
CA PRO A 174 -15.75 30.90 -1.50
C PRO A 174 -17.20 30.43 -1.68
N ALA A 175 -18.12 31.39 -1.78
CA ALA A 175 -19.55 31.16 -1.63
C ALA A 175 -20.25 30.85 -2.97
N ALA A 176 -19.84 29.76 -3.61
CA ALA A 176 -20.38 29.28 -4.88
C ALA A 176 -20.78 27.81 -4.79
N ALA A 177 -21.87 27.45 -5.48
CA ALA A 177 -22.21 26.06 -5.75
C ALA A 177 -21.37 25.54 -6.92
N GLY A 178 -21.04 24.25 -6.91
CA GLY A 178 -20.18 23.62 -7.91
C GLY A 178 -18.93 22.97 -7.31
N TRP A 179 -18.03 22.53 -8.18
CA TRP A 179 -16.79 21.89 -7.80
C TRP A 179 -15.72 22.90 -7.40
N VAL A 180 -15.04 22.61 -6.29
CA VAL A 180 -13.88 23.37 -5.81
C VAL A 180 -12.80 22.37 -5.44
N THR A 181 -11.60 22.53 -6.02
CA THR A 181 -10.42 21.78 -5.60
C THR A 181 -9.91 22.32 -4.27
N TYR A 182 -9.81 21.44 -3.28
CA TYR A 182 -9.23 21.73 -1.96
C TYR A 182 -7.89 21.03 -1.81
N THR A 183 -6.93 21.72 -1.23
CA THR A 183 -5.56 21.22 -1.00
C THR A 183 -5.28 21.17 0.49
N TRP A 184 -4.67 20.06 0.94
CA TRP A 184 -4.13 19.90 2.28
C TRP A 184 -2.66 19.53 2.23
N ASP A 185 -1.85 20.17 3.06
CA ASP A 185 -0.46 19.81 3.29
C ASP A 185 -0.37 18.57 4.20
N ILE A 186 0.41 17.59 3.77
CA ILE A 186 0.73 16.39 4.53
C ILE A 186 1.80 16.76 5.57
N PRO A 187 1.61 16.46 6.88
CA PRO A 187 2.56 16.82 7.93
C PRO A 187 3.98 16.36 7.62
N ALA A 188 4.98 17.21 7.87
CA ALA A 188 6.39 16.92 7.56
C ALA A 188 6.97 15.72 8.33
N SER A 189 6.31 15.28 9.41
CA SER A 189 6.63 14.06 10.16
C SER A 189 6.23 12.75 9.46
N VAL A 190 5.48 12.82 8.36
CA VAL A 190 5.17 11.68 7.48
C VAL A 190 6.34 11.47 6.53
N THR A 191 7.34 10.72 6.99
CA THR A 191 8.62 10.49 6.31
C THR A 191 9.37 9.27 6.86
N GLY A 192 10.15 8.59 6.01
CA GLY A 192 10.97 7.44 6.41
C GLY A 192 10.22 6.10 6.57
N GLY A 193 10.92 5.08 7.09
CA GLY A 193 10.50 3.67 6.99
C GLY A 193 9.13 3.30 7.57
N LEU A 194 8.67 3.98 8.61
CA LEU A 194 7.31 3.79 9.18
C LEU A 194 6.18 4.18 8.23
N TRP A 195 6.49 4.94 7.18
CA TRP A 195 5.57 5.48 6.18
C TRP A 195 5.81 4.92 4.77
N SER A 196 6.54 3.80 4.68
CA SER A 196 6.65 2.95 3.48
C SER A 196 5.30 2.41 2.99
N THR A 197 4.30 2.37 3.88
CA THR A 197 2.88 2.24 3.53
C THR A 197 2.10 3.32 4.27
N SER A 198 1.55 4.28 3.52
CA SER A 198 0.79 5.42 4.01
C SER A 198 -0.61 5.42 3.40
N TYR A 199 -1.63 5.55 4.26
CA TYR A 199 -3.03 5.64 3.89
C TYR A 199 -3.51 7.07 4.06
N PHE A 200 -4.10 7.63 3.01
CA PHE A 200 -4.78 8.92 3.05
C PHE A 200 -6.27 8.70 3.31
N ILE A 201 -6.80 9.42 4.29
CA ILE A 201 -8.09 9.15 4.91
C ILE A 201 -8.94 10.41 4.85
N VAL A 202 -9.98 10.38 4.03
CA VAL A 202 -10.99 11.44 3.94
C VAL A 202 -12.14 11.09 4.88
N ARG A 203 -12.38 11.92 5.89
CA ARG A 203 -13.48 11.71 6.85
C ARG A 203 -14.63 12.66 6.55
N GLY A 204 -15.80 12.08 6.28
CA GLY A 204 -17.08 12.79 6.22
C GLY A 204 -17.80 12.67 7.57
N PHE A 205 -18.28 13.78 8.11
CA PHE A 205 -18.95 13.80 9.43
C PHE A 205 -19.94 14.97 9.58
N ALA A 206 -20.95 14.82 10.43
CA ALA A 206 -21.83 15.93 10.84
C ALA A 206 -21.47 16.39 12.25
N SER A 207 -21.29 17.71 12.47
CA SER A 207 -20.74 18.18 13.75
C SER A 207 -21.72 18.14 14.91
N ASN A 208 -22.88 18.79 14.79
CA ASN A 208 -23.77 19.09 15.93
C ASN A 208 -25.21 19.45 15.54
N GLN A 209 -25.88 18.67 14.67
CA GLN A 209 -27.32 18.88 14.40
C GLN A 209 -28.12 17.59 14.66
N PRO A 210 -29.27 17.67 15.38
CA PRO A 210 -30.15 16.53 15.55
C PRO A 210 -30.90 16.29 14.24
N VAL A 211 -30.50 15.24 13.53
CA VAL A 211 -31.12 14.78 12.27
C VAL A 211 -31.07 15.84 11.17
N CYS A 212 -30.09 15.72 10.27
CA CYS A 212 -30.23 16.32 8.94
C CYS A 212 -31.28 15.50 8.17
N ALA A 213 -32.57 15.73 8.41
CA ALA A 213 -33.68 14.96 7.83
C ALA A 213 -33.85 15.12 6.30
N SER A 214 -32.86 15.75 5.65
CA SER A 214 -32.81 16.12 4.24
C SER A 214 -31.37 16.42 3.78
N SER A 215 -30.33 15.92 4.46
CA SER A 215 -28.92 16.18 4.11
C SER A 215 -28.62 15.84 2.65
N ALA A 216 -27.94 16.74 1.94
CA ALA A 216 -27.35 16.40 0.66
C ALA A 216 -26.00 15.72 0.88
N ASP A 217 -25.72 14.69 0.08
CA ASP A 217 -24.46 13.93 0.18
C ASP A 217 -23.24 14.86 0.02
N ILE A 218 -22.14 14.63 0.76
CA ILE A 218 -20.84 15.22 0.37
C ILE A 218 -20.34 14.42 -0.83
N VAL A 219 -20.05 15.08 -1.95
CA VAL A 219 -19.56 14.43 -3.16
C VAL A 219 -18.13 14.90 -3.44
N VAL A 220 -17.25 13.95 -3.78
CA VAL A 220 -15.83 14.17 -4.07
C VAL A 220 -15.42 13.44 -5.36
N ASP A 221 -14.42 13.97 -6.04
CA ASP A 221 -13.83 13.40 -7.25
C ASP A 221 -12.33 13.79 -7.35
N ASN A 222 -11.62 13.23 -8.33
CA ASN A 222 -10.23 13.58 -8.68
C ASN A 222 -9.28 13.68 -7.47
N ILE A 223 -9.35 12.72 -6.54
CA ILE A 223 -8.43 12.73 -5.40
C ILE A 223 -7.03 12.46 -5.92
N SER A 224 -6.11 13.40 -5.73
CA SER A 224 -4.70 13.25 -6.09
C SER A 224 -3.79 13.50 -4.91
N VAL A 225 -2.67 12.79 -4.86
CA VAL A 225 -1.72 12.84 -3.74
C VAL A 225 -0.28 12.84 -4.23
N ASP A 226 0.52 13.71 -3.62
CA ASP A 226 1.97 13.74 -3.77
C ASP A 226 2.60 12.59 -2.98
N THR A 227 3.25 11.66 -3.67
CA THR A 227 3.94 10.49 -3.09
C THR A 227 5.44 10.54 -3.39
N TYR A 228 6.22 9.85 -2.55
CA TYR A 228 7.68 9.85 -2.63
C TYR A 228 8.20 8.41 -2.44
N PRO A 229 7.96 7.54 -3.45
CA PRO A 229 8.38 6.16 -3.39
C PRO A 229 9.91 6.05 -3.36
N SER A 230 10.44 5.13 -2.55
CA SER A 230 11.87 4.79 -2.62
C SER A 230 12.13 3.84 -3.79
N ASN A 231 13.34 3.93 -4.38
CA ASN A 231 13.80 2.95 -5.35
C ASN A 231 13.73 1.54 -4.75
N MET A 232 13.33 0.57 -5.56
CA MET A 232 13.36 -0.82 -5.16
C MET A 232 14.81 -1.26 -4.96
N VAL A 233 15.13 -1.79 -3.78
CA VAL A 233 16.46 -2.29 -3.40
C VAL A 233 16.31 -3.74 -2.97
N LEU A 234 17.16 -4.61 -3.53
CA LEU A 234 17.30 -5.99 -3.08
C LEU A 234 17.97 -6.02 -1.70
N GLY A 235 17.19 -6.32 -0.66
CA GLY A 235 17.71 -6.45 0.71
C GLY A 235 18.33 -7.82 0.97
N ALA A 236 17.72 -8.89 0.46
CA ALA A 236 18.26 -10.24 0.53
C ALA A 236 17.78 -11.13 -0.61
N ALA A 237 18.63 -12.05 -1.05
CA ALA A 237 18.27 -13.21 -1.85
C ALA A 237 18.80 -14.47 -1.15
N GLY A 238 17.98 -15.49 -0.99
CA GLY A 238 18.35 -16.72 -0.31
C GLY A 238 17.52 -17.92 -0.76
N LEU A 239 17.92 -19.11 -0.32
CA LEU A 239 17.18 -20.35 -0.55
C LEU A 239 16.50 -20.80 0.75
N SER A 240 15.20 -21.08 0.70
CA SER A 240 14.50 -21.81 1.76
C SER A 240 14.62 -23.31 1.53
N SER A 241 14.53 -24.05 2.64
CA SER A 241 14.70 -25.51 2.80
C SER A 241 14.69 -26.34 1.52
N GLN A 242 15.78 -27.07 1.29
CA GLN A 242 15.65 -28.33 0.56
C GLN A 242 14.75 -29.26 1.38
N ASN A 243 13.67 -29.77 0.80
CA ASN A 243 12.86 -30.76 1.49
C ASN A 243 13.61 -32.09 1.55
N VAL A 244 14.22 -32.35 2.70
CA VAL A 244 14.98 -33.58 2.99
C VAL A 244 14.11 -34.73 3.48
N SER A 245 12.79 -34.52 3.63
CA SER A 245 11.87 -35.61 3.97
C SER A 245 11.54 -36.46 2.74
N THR A 246 11.28 -37.75 2.95
CA THR A 246 10.91 -38.66 1.87
C THR A 246 9.56 -38.28 1.27
N VAL A 247 9.59 -37.57 0.14
CA VAL A 247 8.40 -37.32 -0.68
C VAL A 247 7.97 -38.64 -1.32
N ALA A 248 6.77 -39.11 -0.99
CA ALA A 248 6.25 -40.37 -1.52
C ALA A 248 5.97 -40.25 -3.04
N SER A 249 6.10 -41.37 -3.76
CA SER A 249 5.76 -41.40 -5.18
C SER A 249 4.29 -41.00 -5.41
N GLY A 250 4.04 -40.09 -6.34
CA GLY A 250 2.72 -39.53 -6.61
C GLY A 250 2.32 -38.33 -5.74
N SER A 251 3.14 -37.89 -4.78
CA SER A 251 2.87 -36.64 -4.04
C SER A 251 2.90 -35.41 -4.96
N THR A 252 1.93 -34.51 -4.78
CA THR A 252 1.85 -33.22 -5.47
C THR A 252 2.20 -32.08 -4.53
N ASN A 253 2.67 -30.96 -5.08
CA ASN A 253 2.94 -29.70 -4.35
C ASN A 253 3.95 -29.80 -3.18
N ALA A 254 4.87 -30.77 -3.21
CA ALA A 254 6.02 -30.76 -2.32
C ALA A 254 7.02 -29.68 -2.78
N GLU A 255 7.27 -28.66 -1.95
CA GLU A 255 8.40 -27.75 -2.13
C GLU A 255 9.69 -28.57 -2.10
N VAL A 256 10.56 -28.41 -3.11
CA VAL A 256 11.86 -29.11 -3.18
C VAL A 256 13.00 -28.16 -2.85
N VAL A 257 12.91 -26.91 -3.31
CA VAL A 257 13.76 -25.76 -2.96
C VAL A 257 12.87 -24.51 -3.12
N GLY A 258 12.90 -23.59 -2.17
CA GLY A 258 12.28 -22.27 -2.33
C GLY A 258 13.34 -21.18 -2.55
N ILE A 259 12.96 -20.11 -3.24
CA ILE A 259 13.80 -18.93 -3.44
C ILE A 259 13.12 -17.76 -2.74
N ASN A 260 13.77 -17.21 -1.72
CA ASN A 260 13.29 -16.05 -1.00
C ASN A 260 14.01 -14.80 -1.53
N ILE A 261 13.27 -13.90 -2.17
CA ILE A 261 13.73 -12.59 -2.61
C ILE A 261 13.02 -11.55 -1.75
N VAL A 262 13.79 -10.80 -0.96
CA VAL A 262 13.31 -9.70 -0.13
C VAL A 262 13.79 -8.39 -0.76
N ALA A 263 12.86 -7.61 -1.28
CA ALA A 263 13.10 -6.25 -1.75
C ALA A 263 12.28 -5.24 -0.93
N THR A 264 12.81 -4.03 -0.78
CA THR A 264 12.10 -2.88 -0.17
C THR A 264 12.03 -1.73 -1.17
N GLY A 265 11.09 -0.81 -1.01
CA GLY A 265 10.82 0.27 -1.96
C GLY A 265 9.85 -0.12 -3.07
N SER A 266 9.38 0.87 -3.83
CA SER A 266 8.26 0.71 -4.77
C SER A 266 8.42 1.41 -6.12
N ALA A 267 9.35 2.37 -6.25
CA ALA A 267 9.79 2.93 -7.53
C ALA A 267 10.81 2.01 -8.21
N ASN A 268 10.99 2.16 -9.53
CA ASN A 268 12.06 1.52 -10.30
C ASN A 268 12.24 0.02 -9.99
N ARG A 269 11.16 -0.75 -10.24
CA ARG A 269 11.07 -2.17 -9.90
C ARG A 269 12.24 -2.99 -10.45
N ILE A 270 12.78 -3.89 -9.62
CA ILE A 270 13.80 -4.86 -10.01
C ILE A 270 13.11 -6.08 -10.62
N THR A 271 13.53 -6.47 -11.82
CA THR A 271 13.08 -7.70 -12.50
C THR A 271 13.98 -8.89 -12.12
N LEU A 272 13.40 -10.08 -12.01
CA LEU A 272 14.16 -11.34 -11.91
C LEU A 272 14.28 -11.96 -13.30
N ASP A 273 15.37 -11.66 -14.01
CA ASP A 273 15.51 -12.03 -15.43
C ASP A 273 15.67 -13.53 -15.67
N SER A 274 16.28 -14.27 -14.74
CA SER A 274 16.47 -15.71 -14.88
C SER A 274 16.67 -16.44 -13.55
N VAL A 275 16.31 -17.72 -13.54
CA VAL A 275 16.60 -18.66 -12.46
C VAL A 275 17.17 -19.94 -13.08
N LEU A 276 18.40 -20.30 -12.71
CA LEU A 276 19.05 -21.51 -13.20
C LEU A 276 18.90 -22.67 -12.19
N PHE A 277 18.06 -23.64 -12.53
CA PHE A 277 18.03 -24.94 -11.86
C PHE A 277 18.96 -25.92 -12.59
N ASN A 278 19.73 -26.71 -11.84
CA ASN A 278 20.48 -27.84 -12.37
C ASN A 278 20.23 -29.09 -11.52
N ALA A 279 20.47 -30.26 -12.09
CA ALA A 279 20.26 -31.55 -11.45
C ALA A 279 21.57 -32.18 -10.93
N ASN A 280 22.61 -31.37 -10.68
CA ASN A 280 23.90 -31.89 -10.22
C ASN A 280 23.72 -32.60 -8.87
N GLY A 281 24.23 -33.84 -8.79
CA GLY A 281 24.03 -34.70 -7.62
C GLY A 281 22.86 -35.68 -7.74
N THR A 282 22.00 -35.61 -8.77
CA THR A 282 21.12 -36.75 -9.07
C THR A 282 21.91 -37.92 -9.64
N THR A 283 21.57 -39.13 -9.21
CA THR A 283 22.10 -40.38 -9.80
C THR A 283 21.30 -40.82 -11.03
N ASN A 284 20.10 -40.27 -11.25
CA ASN A 284 19.29 -40.56 -12.43
C ASN A 284 18.39 -39.38 -12.81
N LEU A 285 18.56 -38.84 -14.02
CA LEU A 285 17.73 -37.77 -14.56
C LEU A 285 16.30 -38.23 -14.90
N THR A 286 16.08 -39.51 -15.22
CA THR A 286 14.73 -40.00 -15.57
C THR A 286 13.75 -39.99 -14.40
N ASN A 287 14.24 -39.76 -13.17
CA ASN A 287 13.40 -39.59 -11.98
C ASN A 287 12.73 -38.20 -11.95
N ILE A 288 13.16 -37.24 -12.79
CA ILE A 288 12.62 -35.88 -12.87
C ILE A 288 11.75 -35.77 -14.12
N THR A 289 10.45 -36.04 -13.97
CA THR A 289 9.49 -35.95 -15.10
C THR A 289 9.12 -34.51 -15.47
N ASN A 290 9.15 -33.59 -14.50
CA ASN A 290 8.84 -32.17 -14.69
C ASN A 290 9.43 -31.35 -13.53
N ALA A 291 9.80 -30.09 -13.79
CA ALA A 291 10.14 -29.09 -12.79
C ALA A 291 9.36 -27.80 -13.10
N LYS A 292 8.73 -27.21 -12.09
CA LYS A 292 7.89 -26.01 -12.22
C LYS A 292 8.29 -24.96 -11.20
N LEU A 293 8.43 -23.72 -11.65
CA LEU A 293 8.57 -22.55 -10.78
C LEU A 293 7.19 -21.98 -10.48
N TYR A 294 6.96 -21.63 -9.22
CA TYR A 294 5.74 -20.96 -8.74
C TYR A 294 6.13 -19.74 -7.91
N SER A 295 5.30 -18.69 -7.92
CA SER A 295 5.49 -17.46 -7.16
C SER A 295 4.29 -17.20 -6.26
N THR A 296 4.54 -16.73 -5.03
CA THR A 296 3.50 -16.38 -4.04
C THR A 296 3.20 -14.88 -3.96
N GLY A 297 3.90 -14.05 -4.72
CA GLY A 297 3.70 -12.59 -4.78
C GLY A 297 2.45 -12.18 -5.58
N ALA A 298 1.90 -11.00 -5.27
CA ALA A 298 0.76 -10.43 -5.96
C ALA A 298 1.18 -9.82 -7.31
N SER A 299 0.85 -10.53 -8.40
CA SER A 299 1.26 -10.27 -9.79
C SER A 299 2.75 -10.60 -10.07
N PRO A 300 3.07 -11.24 -11.21
CA PRO A 300 4.44 -11.65 -11.51
C PRO A 300 5.29 -10.48 -12.01
N PHE A 301 6.59 -10.54 -11.68
CA PHE A 301 7.76 -9.89 -12.29
C PHE A 301 7.49 -8.63 -13.14
#